data_AF-A0A0F9Q402-F1
#
_entry.id   AF-A0A0F9Q402-F1
#
_cell.length_a   1.000
_cell.length_b   1.000
_cell.length_c   1.000
_cell.angle_alpha   90.00
_cell.angle_beta   90.00
_cell.angle_gamma   90.00
#
_symmetry.space_group_name_H-M   'P 1'
#
loop_
_entity.id
_entity.type
_entity.pdbx_description
1 polymer ?
#
loop_
_entity_poly.entity_id
_entity_poly.type
_entity_poly.pdbx_seq_one_letter_code
_entity_poly.pdbx_strand_id
1 'polypeptide(L)'
;MSRNLTMRPSRRQKAARLNSNVRCMMDKIAEKTCFIYVLRLNFERWYIGCTTNFDQRMKSHFGKGGAVATKECPPIFIHKVFMLDDYRIRTTPARQVAEVLVANSYAIRYGYEKVRGAKHGKGWQDLPSKNNLRDIKRFQKWKTIDYGQELMSNLVEVDPKTLLSDKTLNKIENLTRK
;
A
#
# COMPACT_ATOMS: atom_id res chain seq x y z
N MET A 1 -48.84 45.27 -2.11
CA MET A 1 -47.85 44.55 -1.27
C MET A 1 -47.93 43.06 -1.60
N SER A 2 -47.13 42.60 -2.56
CA SER A 2 -47.16 41.21 -3.04
C SER A 2 -46.31 40.30 -2.14
N ARG A 3 -46.94 39.31 -1.50
CA ARG A 3 -46.25 38.28 -0.69
C ARG A 3 -45.73 37.19 -1.62
N ASN A 4 -44.41 37.10 -1.77
CA ASN A 4 -43.74 35.98 -2.46
C ASN A 4 -43.85 34.70 -1.62
N LEU A 5 -44.66 33.75 -2.08
CA LEU A 5 -44.69 32.37 -1.59
C LEU A 5 -43.53 31.59 -2.20
N THR A 6 -42.46 31.38 -1.44
CA THR A 6 -41.39 30.46 -1.83
C THR A 6 -41.86 29.01 -1.68
N MET A 7 -42.12 28.35 -2.81
CA MET A 7 -42.44 26.93 -2.86
C MET A 7 -41.27 26.10 -2.31
N ARG A 8 -41.55 25.28 -1.27
CA ARG A 8 -40.64 24.24 -0.81
C ARG A 8 -40.68 23.05 -1.79
N PRO A 9 -39.54 22.57 -2.29
CA PRO A 9 -39.50 21.47 -3.24
C PRO A 9 -40.03 20.18 -2.61
N SER A 10 -40.77 19.40 -3.41
CA SER A 10 -41.43 18.16 -2.97
C SER A 10 -40.41 17.05 -2.65
N ARG A 11 -40.81 16.08 -1.82
CA ARG A 11 -39.96 14.93 -1.42
C ARG A 11 -39.35 14.17 -2.61
N ARG A 12 -40.00 14.18 -3.79
CA ARG A 12 -39.47 13.58 -5.02
C ARG A 12 -38.27 14.34 -5.62
N GLN A 13 -38.18 15.66 -5.45
CA GLN A 13 -37.01 16.45 -5.88
C GLN A 13 -35.80 16.28 -4.93
N LYS A 14 -36.01 15.77 -3.71
CA LYS A 14 -34.91 15.36 -2.81
C LYS A 14 -34.26 14.04 -3.22
N ALA A 15 -35.00 13.13 -3.86
CA ALA A 15 -34.48 11.83 -4.31
C ALA A 15 -33.56 11.95 -5.53
N ALA A 16 -33.80 12.91 -6.43
CA ALA A 16 -32.93 13.16 -7.59
C ALA A 16 -31.58 13.83 -7.21
N ARG A 17 -31.48 14.43 -6.02
CA ARG A 17 -30.20 14.93 -5.44
C ARG A 17 -29.42 13.87 -4.65
N LEU A 18 -29.94 12.65 -4.52
CA LEU A 18 -29.22 11.58 -3.82
C LEU A 18 -28.22 10.84 -4.73
N ASN A 19 -28.30 11.00 -6.05
CA ASN A 19 -27.38 10.36 -7.01
C ASN A 19 -26.11 11.16 -7.31
N SER A 20 -25.84 12.25 -6.57
CA SER A 20 -24.55 12.95 -6.57
C SER A 20 -23.68 12.64 -5.34
N ASN A 21 -24.19 11.88 -4.36
CA ASN A 21 -23.53 11.71 -3.06
C ASN A 21 -22.58 10.51 -2.94
N VAL A 22 -22.43 9.68 -3.98
CA VAL A 22 -21.37 8.66 -4.03
C VAL A 22 -20.06 9.26 -4.57
N ARG A 23 -20.10 10.48 -5.12
CA ARG A 23 -18.96 11.10 -5.83
C ARG A 23 -17.91 11.77 -4.93
N CYS A 24 -18.06 11.71 -3.61
CA CYS A 24 -17.21 12.45 -2.66
C CYS A 24 -16.78 11.59 -1.46
N MET A 25 -15.97 10.55 -1.71
CA MET A 25 -15.24 9.85 -0.63
C MET A 25 -13.81 9.46 -0.98
N MET A 26 -13.39 9.70 -2.23
CA MET A 26 -12.07 9.38 -2.79
C MET A 26 -11.45 10.68 -3.30
N ASP A 27 -10.92 11.49 -2.38
CA ASP A 27 -10.21 12.70 -2.78
C ASP A 27 -8.88 12.29 -3.41
N LYS A 28 -8.69 12.58 -4.71
CA LYS A 28 -7.40 12.45 -5.38
C LYS A 28 -6.40 13.37 -4.68
N ILE A 29 -5.40 12.80 -4.03
CA ILE A 29 -4.19 13.54 -3.68
C ILE A 29 -3.33 13.47 -4.94
N ALA A 30 -3.03 14.62 -5.56
CA ALA A 30 -2.06 14.83 -6.64
C ALA A 30 -1.52 13.55 -7.31
N GLU A 31 -1.88 13.31 -8.58
CA GLU A 31 -1.53 12.15 -9.42
C GLU A 31 -0.13 11.59 -9.18
N LYS A 32 0.01 10.75 -8.14
CA LYS A 32 1.29 10.18 -7.76
C LYS A 32 1.11 8.70 -7.59
N THR A 33 1.45 8.00 -8.67
CA THR A 33 1.56 6.55 -8.68
C THR A 33 2.59 6.12 -7.64
N CYS A 34 2.20 5.14 -6.83
CA CYS A 34 3.04 4.52 -5.84
C CYS A 34 3.15 3.02 -6.11
N PHE A 35 4.27 2.47 -5.67
CA PHE A 35 4.60 1.07 -5.84
C PHE A 35 4.68 0.41 -4.48
N ILE A 36 3.79 -0.55 -4.23
CA ILE A 36 3.85 -1.46 -3.08
C ILE A 36 4.64 -2.67 -3.54
N TYR A 37 5.76 -2.96 -2.89
CA TYR A 37 6.65 -4.03 -3.28
C TYR A 37 6.84 -5.05 -2.17
N VAL A 38 7.04 -6.30 -2.58
CA VAL A 38 7.35 -7.43 -1.72
C VAL A 38 8.71 -7.96 -2.11
N LEU A 39 9.65 -7.96 -1.16
CA LEU A 39 10.97 -8.55 -1.31
C LEU A 39 11.02 -9.87 -0.57
N ARG A 40 11.60 -10.89 -1.20
CA ARG A 40 12.04 -12.10 -0.52
C ARG A 40 13.47 -11.89 -0.04
N LEU A 41 13.70 -12.18 1.22
CA LEU A 41 14.99 -12.06 1.90
C LEU A 41 15.54 -13.46 2.18
N ASN A 42 16.80 -13.51 2.62
CA ASN A 42 17.39 -14.73 3.16
C ASN A 42 16.56 -15.30 4.33
N PHE A 43 16.74 -16.59 4.61
CA PHE A 43 16.06 -17.30 5.71
C PHE A 43 14.53 -17.24 5.64
N GLU A 44 13.97 -17.29 4.42
CA GLU A 44 12.52 -17.28 4.16
C GLU A 44 11.77 -16.07 4.73
N ARG A 45 12.45 -14.94 4.83
CA ARG A 45 11.90 -13.70 5.36
C ARG A 45 11.34 -12.83 4.24
N TRP A 46 10.42 -11.94 4.61
CA TRP A 46 9.72 -11.05 3.70
C TRP A 46 9.79 -9.60 4.16
N TYR A 47 10.01 -8.70 3.22
CA TYR A 47 9.94 -7.27 3.47
C TYR A 47 8.94 -6.62 2.54
N ILE A 48 8.01 -5.85 3.09
CA ILE A 48 7.00 -5.12 2.34
C ILE A 48 7.23 -3.63 2.54
N GLY A 49 7.21 -2.89 1.43
CA GLY A 49 7.37 -1.45 1.46
C GLY A 49 6.59 -0.73 0.38
N CYS A 50 6.44 0.58 0.54
CA CYS A 50 5.85 1.48 -0.43
C CYS A 50 6.88 2.54 -0.86
N THR A 51 6.88 2.91 -2.14
CA THR A 51 7.70 4.02 -2.66
C THR A 51 7.03 4.71 -3.85
N THR A 52 7.47 5.92 -4.16
CA THR A 52 7.12 6.61 -5.43
C THR A 52 8.29 6.64 -6.41
N ASN A 53 9.47 6.20 -5.98
CA ASN A 53 10.64 6.01 -6.83
C ASN A 53 11.14 4.58 -6.62
N PHE A 54 10.71 3.67 -7.50
CA PHE A 54 10.94 2.24 -7.36
C PHE A 54 12.41 1.87 -7.60
N ASP A 55 12.99 2.28 -8.72
CA ASP A 55 14.39 2.00 -9.07
C ASP A 55 15.36 2.48 -7.98
N GLN A 56 15.21 3.72 -7.50
CA GLN A 56 16.07 4.23 -6.42
C GLN A 56 15.91 3.42 -5.13
N ARG A 57 14.69 3.01 -4.79
CA ARG A 57 14.43 2.22 -3.58
C ARG A 57 15.00 0.81 -3.68
N MET A 58 14.96 0.20 -4.86
CA MET A 58 15.60 -1.10 -5.12
C MET A 58 17.13 -0.98 -5.05
N LYS A 59 17.74 0.08 -5.58
CA LYS A 59 19.17 0.36 -5.38
C LYS A 59 19.56 0.44 -3.90
N SER A 60 18.71 1.04 -3.07
CA SER A 60 18.93 1.11 -1.62
C SER A 60 18.86 -0.27 -0.96
N HIS A 61 17.80 -1.04 -1.20
CA HIS A 61 17.57 -2.35 -0.57
C HIS A 61 18.58 -3.42 -1.02
N PHE A 62 18.91 -3.49 -2.31
CA PHE A 62 19.93 -4.38 -2.88
C PHE A 62 21.34 -3.75 -2.82
N GLY A 63 21.52 -2.72 -2.00
CA GLY A 63 22.77 -2.01 -1.77
C GLY A 63 23.02 -1.85 -0.27
N LYS A 64 23.54 -0.68 0.14
CA LYS A 64 23.84 -0.39 1.55
C LYS A 64 22.82 0.57 2.21
N GLY A 65 21.84 1.06 1.45
CA GLY A 65 20.92 2.12 1.87
C GLY A 65 19.55 1.64 2.35
N GLY A 66 19.34 0.33 2.49
CA GLY A 66 18.04 -0.26 2.80
C GLY A 66 17.49 0.10 4.20
N ALA A 67 16.28 -0.38 4.47
CA ALA A 67 15.72 -0.38 5.82
C ALA A 67 16.54 -1.29 6.76
N VAL A 68 16.38 -1.09 8.08
CA VAL A 68 17.07 -1.89 9.11
C VAL A 68 16.90 -3.39 8.86
N ALA A 69 15.67 -3.88 8.71
CA ALA A 69 15.40 -5.29 8.38
C ALA A 69 16.11 -5.79 7.12
N THR A 70 16.21 -4.98 6.07
CA THR A 70 16.91 -5.37 4.82
C THR A 70 18.42 -5.22 4.88
N LYS A 71 18.95 -4.48 5.87
CA LYS A 71 20.39 -4.44 6.17
C LYS A 71 20.81 -5.65 6.98
N GLU A 72 20.00 -6.03 7.97
CA GLU A 72 20.21 -7.21 8.81
C GLU A 72 20.00 -8.51 8.02
N CYS A 73 19.04 -8.52 7.09
CA CYS A 73 18.74 -9.67 6.25
C CYS A 73 18.59 -9.20 4.80
N PRO A 74 19.62 -9.34 3.96
CA PRO A 74 19.60 -8.83 2.59
C PRO A 74 18.47 -9.45 1.74
N PRO A 75 17.84 -8.66 0.86
CA PRO A 75 16.89 -9.19 -0.11
C PRO A 75 17.64 -10.00 -1.16
N ILE A 76 17.04 -11.13 -1.55
CA ILE A 76 17.53 -11.98 -2.63
C ILE A 76 16.72 -11.79 -3.90
N PHE A 77 15.44 -11.38 -3.79
CA PHE A 77 14.56 -11.33 -4.95
C PHE A 77 13.41 -10.33 -4.76
N ILE A 78 13.01 -9.66 -5.85
CA ILE A 78 11.78 -8.87 -5.88
C ILE A 78 10.64 -9.84 -6.22
N HIS A 79 9.81 -10.14 -5.23
CA HIS A 79 8.78 -11.16 -5.37
C HIS A 79 7.54 -10.65 -6.09
N LYS A 80 7.03 -9.48 -5.70
CA LYS A 80 5.86 -8.84 -6.30
C LYS A 80 5.96 -7.33 -6.24
N VAL A 81 5.36 -6.66 -7.23
CA VAL A 81 5.18 -5.21 -7.22
C VAL A 81 3.75 -4.90 -7.66
N PHE A 82 3.09 -4.05 -6.90
CA PHE A 82 1.76 -3.55 -7.19
C PHE A 82 1.85 -2.04 -7.42
N MET A 83 1.24 -1.61 -8.51
CA MET A 83 1.05 -0.22 -8.83
C MET A 83 -0.30 0.24 -8.27
N LEU A 84 -0.31 1.44 -7.69
CA LEU A 84 -1.50 2.09 -7.16
C LEU A 84 -1.40 3.59 -7.40
N ASP A 85 -2.37 4.17 -8.08
CA ASP A 85 -2.55 5.61 -8.10
C ASP A 85 -3.07 6.06 -6.73
N ASP A 86 -2.32 6.92 -6.02
CA ASP A 86 -2.64 7.23 -4.62
C ASP A 86 -3.90 8.10 -4.51
N TYR A 87 -4.73 7.78 -3.52
CA TYR A 87 -5.95 8.50 -3.18
C TYR A 87 -6.20 8.39 -1.67
N ARG A 88 -7.25 9.02 -1.15
CA ARG A 88 -7.64 8.87 0.26
C ARG A 88 -8.84 7.96 0.42
N ILE A 89 -8.77 7.09 1.41
CA ILE A 89 -9.94 6.42 1.98
C ILE A 89 -10.26 7.16 3.28
N ARG A 90 -11.31 8.00 3.24
CA ARG A 90 -11.62 8.95 4.32
C ARG A 90 -10.41 9.85 4.59
N THR A 91 -9.78 9.74 5.76
CA THR A 91 -8.60 10.54 6.15
C THR A 91 -7.28 9.80 5.94
N THR A 92 -7.29 8.53 5.51
CA THR A 92 -6.08 7.70 5.42
C THR A 92 -5.63 7.54 3.95
N PRO A 93 -4.34 7.74 3.62
CA PRO A 93 -3.83 7.46 2.28
C PRO A 93 -4.01 5.97 1.91
N ALA A 94 -4.53 5.72 0.71
CA ALA A 94 -4.79 4.39 0.18
C ALA A 94 -3.51 3.53 0.17
N ARG A 95 -2.37 4.11 -0.23
CA ARG A 95 -1.08 3.41 -0.20
C ARG A 95 -0.67 2.88 1.17
N GLN A 96 -1.03 3.59 2.25
CA GLN A 96 -0.71 3.16 3.61
C GLN A 96 -1.56 1.95 4.02
N VAL A 97 -2.82 1.93 3.59
CA VAL A 97 -3.73 0.81 3.82
C VAL A 97 -3.27 -0.40 3.01
N ALA A 98 -3.00 -0.20 1.72
CA ALA A 98 -2.55 -1.25 0.80
C ALA A 98 -1.26 -1.92 1.28
N GLU A 99 -0.23 -1.11 1.61
CA GLU A 99 1.05 -1.62 2.11
C GLU A 99 0.87 -2.54 3.34
N VAL A 100 0.02 -2.13 4.29
CA VAL A 100 -0.26 -2.91 5.51
C VAL A 100 -1.10 -4.15 5.21
N LEU A 101 -2.09 -4.07 4.32
CA LEU A 101 -2.91 -5.22 3.93
C LEU A 101 -2.08 -6.30 3.22
N VAL A 102 -1.18 -5.88 2.31
CA VAL A 102 -0.23 -6.78 1.66
C VAL A 102 0.67 -7.43 2.69
N ALA A 103 1.33 -6.65 3.57
CA ALA A 103 2.19 -7.22 4.60
C ALA A 103 1.45 -8.19 5.54
N ASN A 104 0.24 -7.83 5.96
CA ASN A 104 -0.57 -8.69 6.82
C ASN A 104 -0.97 -10.00 6.12
N SER A 105 -1.21 -9.98 4.80
CA SER A 105 -1.47 -11.21 4.04
C SER A 105 -0.27 -12.18 4.05
N TYR A 106 0.95 -11.64 3.98
CA TYR A 106 2.17 -12.43 4.11
C TYR A 106 2.38 -12.90 5.55
N ALA A 107 2.06 -12.06 6.55
CA ALA A 107 2.19 -12.42 7.96
C ALA A 107 1.23 -13.56 8.34
N ILE A 108 -0.01 -13.52 7.84
CA ILE A 108 -0.99 -14.61 8.00
C ILE A 108 -0.48 -15.90 7.35
N ARG A 109 0.17 -15.80 6.17
CA ARG A 109 0.61 -16.97 5.40
C ARG A 109 1.89 -17.60 5.91
N TYR A 110 2.85 -16.80 6.38
CA TYR A 110 4.22 -17.26 6.67
C TYR A 110 4.65 -17.08 8.12
N GLY A 111 3.84 -16.43 8.95
CA GLY A 111 4.20 -16.06 10.32
C GLY A 111 4.58 -14.59 10.44
N TYR A 112 4.16 -13.96 11.55
CA TYR A 112 4.39 -12.54 11.83
C TYR A 112 5.88 -12.23 12.01
N GLU A 113 6.62 -13.16 12.59
CA GLU A 113 8.06 -13.11 12.82
C GLU A 113 8.86 -13.10 11.52
N LYS A 114 8.31 -13.64 10.42
CA LYS A 114 8.95 -13.69 9.09
C LYS A 114 8.71 -12.43 8.24
N VAL A 115 7.95 -11.44 8.72
CA VAL A 115 7.55 -10.27 7.92
C VAL A 115 8.01 -8.96 8.57
N ARG A 116 8.61 -8.05 7.80
CA ARG A 116 8.97 -6.68 8.22
C ARG A 116 8.54 -5.62 7.20
N GLY A 117 8.61 -4.35 7.63
CA GLY A 117 8.03 -3.22 6.90
C GLY A 117 6.54 -3.07 7.14
N ALA A 118 5.90 -2.06 6.56
CA ALA A 118 4.44 -1.86 6.65
C ALA A 118 3.86 -2.01 8.08
N LYS A 119 4.48 -1.35 9.06
CA LYS A 119 4.14 -1.40 10.50
C LYS A 119 4.49 -2.70 11.26
N HIS A 120 5.06 -3.72 10.61
CA HIS A 120 5.40 -5.01 11.22
C HIS A 120 6.79 -5.05 11.92
N GLY A 121 7.33 -3.89 12.32
CA GLY A 121 8.67 -3.77 12.93
C GLY A 121 9.69 -3.15 11.96
N LYS A 122 10.74 -2.56 12.52
CA LYS A 122 11.85 -1.91 11.81
C LYS A 122 12.95 -2.91 11.43
N GLY A 123 13.39 -3.74 12.36
CA GLY A 123 14.41 -4.79 12.24
C GLY A 123 13.87 -6.14 12.74
N TRP A 124 14.70 -7.18 12.76
CA TRP A 124 14.25 -8.54 13.09
C TRP A 124 14.14 -8.81 14.59
N GLN A 125 14.82 -8.02 15.42
CA GLN A 125 14.80 -8.18 16.88
C GLN A 125 13.70 -7.37 17.59
N ASP A 126 13.05 -6.46 16.86
CA ASP A 126 12.01 -5.60 17.41
C ASP A 126 10.59 -6.05 17.03
N LEU A 127 9.66 -5.71 17.92
CA LEU A 127 8.24 -5.95 17.77
C LEU A 127 7.51 -4.67 17.28
N PRO A 128 6.37 -4.82 16.59
CA PRO A 128 5.51 -3.70 16.27
C PRO A 128 5.10 -2.91 17.52
N SER A 129 5.12 -1.57 17.44
CA SER A 129 4.62 -0.72 18.52
C SER A 129 3.11 -0.92 18.77
N LYS A 130 2.60 -0.54 19.94
CA LYS A 130 1.16 -0.58 20.25
C LYS A 130 0.32 0.16 19.18
N ASN A 131 0.81 1.30 18.69
CA ASN A 131 0.15 2.07 17.63
C ASN A 131 0.13 1.32 16.29
N ASN A 132 1.23 0.65 15.95
CA ASN A 132 1.29 -0.18 14.75
C ASN A 132 0.32 -1.35 14.82
N LEU A 133 0.26 -2.07 15.94
CA LEU A 133 -0.69 -3.17 16.15
C LEU A 133 -2.14 -2.69 16.04
N ARG A 134 -2.46 -1.52 16.61
CA ARG A 134 -3.78 -0.90 16.48
C ARG A 134 -4.12 -0.61 15.02
N ASP A 135 -3.17 -0.08 14.25
CA ASP A 135 -3.37 0.22 12.83
C ASP A 135 -3.53 -1.04 11.98
N ILE A 136 -2.74 -2.07 12.22
CA ILE A 136 -2.86 -3.36 11.51
C ILE A 136 -4.25 -3.94 11.76
N LYS A 137 -4.69 -4.01 13.03
CA LYS A 137 -6.05 -4.46 13.37
C LYS A 137 -7.13 -3.62 12.71
N ARG A 138 -6.96 -2.28 12.68
CA ARG A 138 -7.91 -1.36 12.03
C ARG A 138 -8.02 -1.64 10.53
N PHE A 139 -6.90 -1.73 9.83
CA PHE A 139 -6.89 -1.93 8.38
C PHE A 139 -7.31 -3.35 8.00
N GLN A 140 -7.02 -4.34 8.82
CA GLN A 140 -7.53 -5.71 8.60
C GLN A 140 -9.05 -5.76 8.55
N LYS A 141 -9.74 -4.98 9.42
CA LYS A 141 -11.21 -4.84 9.36
C LYS A 141 -11.69 -4.19 8.05
N TRP A 142 -10.84 -3.44 7.35
CA TRP A 142 -11.22 -2.83 6.09
C TRP A 142 -11.22 -3.84 4.93
N LYS A 143 -10.52 -4.97 5.06
CA LYS A 143 -10.53 -6.02 4.03
C LYS A 143 -11.95 -6.57 3.77
N THR A 144 -12.83 -6.51 4.75
CA THR A 144 -14.19 -7.06 4.69
C THR A 144 -15.26 -6.00 4.37
N ILE A 145 -14.89 -4.74 4.16
CA ILE A 145 -15.82 -3.67 3.77
C ILE A 145 -15.50 -3.23 2.35
N ASP A 146 -16.48 -2.66 1.66
CA ASP A 146 -16.43 -2.30 0.24
C ASP A 146 -15.15 -1.54 -0.14
N TYR A 147 -14.77 -0.50 0.63
CA TYR A 147 -13.59 0.32 0.33
C TYR A 147 -12.27 -0.46 0.33
N GLY A 148 -12.12 -1.46 1.22
CA GLY A 148 -10.89 -2.25 1.25
C GLY A 148 -10.87 -3.31 0.16
N GLN A 149 -12.03 -3.85 -0.22
CA GLN A 149 -12.13 -4.74 -1.38
C GLN A 149 -11.83 -3.98 -2.68
N GLU A 150 -12.41 -2.80 -2.84
CA GLU A 150 -12.16 -1.89 -3.95
C GLU A 150 -10.66 -1.53 -4.03
N LEU A 151 -10.04 -1.14 -2.91
CA LEU A 151 -8.60 -0.87 -2.85
C LEU A 151 -7.77 -2.06 -3.33
N MET A 152 -8.08 -3.27 -2.86
CA MET A 152 -7.34 -4.47 -3.27
C MET A 152 -7.56 -4.81 -4.74
N SER A 153 -8.74 -4.53 -5.30
CA SER A 153 -9.00 -4.70 -6.74
C SER A 153 -8.32 -3.66 -7.62
N ASN A 154 -8.02 -2.47 -7.07
CA ASN A 154 -7.29 -1.41 -7.76
C ASN A 154 -5.77 -1.62 -7.77
N LEU A 155 -5.25 -2.61 -7.05
CA LEU A 155 -3.84 -2.97 -7.11
C LEU A 155 -3.55 -3.72 -8.41
N VAL A 156 -2.76 -3.09 -9.28
CA VAL A 156 -2.32 -3.71 -10.53
C VAL A 156 -0.94 -4.34 -10.30
N GLU A 157 -0.84 -5.66 -10.41
CA GLU A 157 0.47 -6.33 -10.38
C GLU A 157 1.25 -5.99 -11.66
N VAL A 158 2.50 -5.57 -11.51
CA VAL A 158 3.35 -5.10 -12.61
C VAL A 158 4.68 -5.83 -12.59
N ASP A 159 5.26 -6.08 -13.77
CA ASP A 159 6.58 -6.70 -13.89
C ASP A 159 7.66 -5.73 -13.35
N PRO A 160 8.41 -6.10 -12.29
CA PRO A 160 9.46 -5.26 -11.74
C PRO A 160 10.50 -4.84 -12.77
N LYS A 161 10.79 -5.66 -13.79
CA LYS A 161 11.82 -5.36 -14.81
C LYS A 161 11.48 -4.11 -15.61
N THR A 162 10.19 -3.84 -15.82
CA THR A 162 9.72 -2.65 -16.55
C THR A 162 9.92 -1.34 -15.77
N LEU A 163 10.16 -1.44 -14.46
CA LEU A 163 10.31 -0.30 -13.55
C LEU A 163 11.75 -0.01 -13.15
N LEU A 164 12.71 -0.82 -13.61
CA LEU A 164 14.11 -0.74 -13.22
C LEU A 164 14.97 -0.26 -14.38
N SER A 165 16.01 0.50 -14.04
CA SER A 165 17.09 0.77 -15.00
C SER A 165 17.91 -0.49 -15.24
N ASP A 166 18.48 -0.64 -16.44
CA ASP A 166 19.33 -1.80 -16.80
C ASP A 166 20.45 -2.03 -15.79
N LYS A 167 21.05 -0.94 -15.28
CA LYS A 167 22.08 -0.99 -14.25
C LYS A 167 21.58 -1.66 -12.97
N THR A 168 20.38 -1.32 -12.52
CA THR A 168 19.77 -1.93 -11.32
C THR A 168 19.39 -3.38 -11.59
N LEU A 169 18.77 -3.63 -12.74
CA LEU A 169 18.33 -4.97 -13.12
C LEU A 169 19.51 -5.95 -13.16
N ASN A 170 20.56 -5.62 -13.90
CA ASN A 170 21.79 -6.42 -13.98
C ASN A 170 22.40 -6.69 -12.61
N LYS A 171 22.40 -5.69 -11.72
CA LYS A 171 22.90 -5.87 -10.36
C LYS A 171 22.08 -6.88 -9.57
N ILE A 172 20.75 -6.81 -9.64
CA ILE A 172 19.85 -7.73 -8.93
C ILE A 172 19.99 -9.14 -9.52
N GLU A 173 20.02 -9.28 -10.84
CA GLU A 173 20.15 -10.57 -11.50
C GLU A 173 21.48 -11.27 -11.13
N ASN A 174 22.58 -10.53 -11.00
CA ASN A 174 23.87 -11.05 -10.54
C ASN A 174 23.86 -11.50 -9.07
N LEU A 175 22.97 -10.95 -8.24
CA LEU A 175 22.80 -11.38 -6.85
C LEU A 175 21.95 -12.66 -6.75
N THR A 176 20.97 -12.84 -7.64
CA THR A 176 20.10 -14.03 -7.66
C THR A 176 20.75 -15.29 -8.22
N ARG A 177 21.85 -15.16 -9.00
CA ARG A 177 22.55 -16.30 -9.62
C ARG A 177 23.60 -16.96 -8.72
N LYS A 178 23.80 -16.45 -7.50
CA LYS A 178 24.71 -16.98 -6.49
C LYS A 178 23.95 -17.80 -5.46
#